data_AF-D5VTD8-F1
#
_entry.id   AF-D5VTD8-F1
#
_cell.length_a   1.000
_cell.length_b   1.000
_cell.length_c   1.000
_cell.angle_alpha   90.00
_cell.angle_beta   90.00
_cell.angle_gamma   90.00
#
_symmetry.space_group_name_H-M   'P 1'
#
loop_
_entity.id
_entity.type
_entity.pdbx_description
1 polymer ?
#
loop_
_entity_poly.entity_id
_entity_poly.type
_entity_poly.pdbx_seq_one_letter_code
_entity_poly.pdbx_strand_id
1 'polypeptide(L)'
;MEFVATLTGIMTVKEAIDAGYGYYVKIKAKEENRELREDDMIVVLNIVNTTSFQVFFLDKGLEHIKEELKNINVRLNYDSEKAIKRYLEGLKR
;
A
#
# COMPACT_ATOMS: atom_id res chain seq x y z
N MET A 1 -14.62 15.16 6.01
CA MET A 1 -13.19 15.50 5.85
C MET A 1 -12.60 14.46 4.91
N GLU A 2 -12.01 14.88 3.80
CA GLU A 2 -11.32 13.97 2.87
C GLU A 2 -9.86 13.91 3.29
N PHE A 3 -9.35 12.71 3.57
CA PHE A 3 -7.94 12.51 3.90
C PHE A 3 -7.16 12.19 2.64
N VAL A 4 -5.87 12.54 2.61
CA VAL A 4 -5.01 12.24 1.46
C VAL A 4 -3.97 11.21 1.87
N ALA A 5 -3.86 10.13 1.10
CA ALA A 5 -2.80 9.14 1.25
C ALA A 5 -1.62 9.48 0.34
N THR A 6 -0.43 9.55 0.91
CA THR A 6 0.83 9.75 0.20
C THR A 6 1.68 8.49 0.23
N LEU A 7 2.28 8.16 -0.90
CA LEU A 7 3.22 7.05 -1.02
C LEU A 7 4.44 7.31 -0.16
N THR A 8 4.65 6.42 0.82
CA THR A 8 5.87 6.40 1.64
C THR A 8 6.95 5.57 0.94
N GLY A 9 6.58 4.41 0.39
CA GLY A 9 7.49 3.54 -0.32
C GLY A 9 6.84 2.28 -0.85
N ILE A 10 7.54 1.61 -1.76
CA ILE A 10 7.18 0.31 -2.32
C ILE A 10 8.32 -0.64 -1.95
N MET A 11 7.98 -1.76 -1.32
CA MET A 11 8.96 -2.72 -0.81
C MET A 11 8.33 -4.11 -0.71
N THR A 12 9.15 -5.13 -0.49
CA THR A 12 8.67 -6.49 -0.23
C THR A 12 8.13 -6.63 1.20
N VAL A 13 7.31 -7.65 1.45
CA VAL A 13 6.87 -8.00 2.81
C VAL A 13 8.06 -8.20 3.74
N LYS A 14 9.13 -8.82 3.26
CA LYS A 14 10.36 -9.00 4.04
C LYS A 14 10.97 -7.65 4.46
N GLU A 15 11.16 -6.75 3.51
CA GLU A 15 11.68 -5.41 3.78
C GLU A 15 10.77 -4.62 4.72
N ALA A 16 9.46 -4.76 4.56
CA ALA A 16 8.49 -4.12 5.43
C ALA A 16 8.53 -4.67 6.87
N ILE A 17 8.74 -5.97 7.03
CA ILE A 17 8.92 -6.58 8.35
C ILE A 17 10.18 -6.03 9.02
N ASP A 18 11.28 -5.97 8.26
CA ASP A 18 12.58 -5.46 8.74
C ASP A 18 12.51 -3.96 9.10
N ALA A 19 11.82 -3.17 8.28
CA ALA A 19 11.60 -1.74 8.48
C ALA A 19 10.59 -1.40 9.60
N GLY A 20 10.02 -2.40 10.29
CA GLY A 20 9.09 -2.22 11.40
C GLY A 20 7.61 -2.09 11.01
N TYR A 21 7.27 -2.24 9.73
CA TYR A 21 5.87 -2.28 9.24
C TYR A 21 5.24 -3.66 9.34
N GLY A 22 5.97 -4.69 9.77
CA GLY A 22 5.50 -6.08 9.78
C GLY A 22 4.16 -6.32 10.49
N TYR A 23 3.82 -5.52 11.50
CA TYR A 23 2.50 -5.58 12.15
C TYR A 23 1.36 -5.19 11.19
N TYR A 24 1.51 -4.09 10.44
CA TYR A 24 0.53 -3.64 9.45
C TYR A 24 0.35 -4.64 8.32
N VAL A 25 1.46 -5.22 7.82
CA VAL A 25 1.41 -6.26 6.79
C VAL A 25 0.64 -7.50 7.29
N LYS A 26 0.90 -7.92 8.54
CA LYS A 26 0.20 -9.06 9.17
C LYS A 26 -1.29 -8.82 9.35
N ILE A 27 -1.69 -7.62 9.75
CA ILE A 27 -3.11 -7.26 9.83
C ILE A 27 -3.73 -7.33 8.44
N LYS A 28 -3.15 -6.66 7.44
CA LYS A 28 -3.74 -6.61 6.11
C LYS A 28 -3.86 -8.01 5.48
N ALA A 29 -2.86 -8.87 5.66
CA ALA A 29 -2.93 -10.23 5.17
C ALA A 29 -4.03 -11.06 5.86
N LYS A 30 -4.24 -10.87 7.17
CA LYS A 30 -5.34 -11.52 7.89
C LYS A 30 -6.72 -11.02 7.44
N GLU A 31 -6.86 -9.71 7.20
CA GLU A 31 -8.10 -9.13 6.67
C GLU A 31 -8.42 -9.69 5.29
N GLU A 32 -7.42 -9.85 4.44
CA GLU A 32 -7.57 -10.41 3.09
C GLU A 32 -7.56 -11.95 3.04
N ASN A 33 -7.47 -12.62 4.20
CA ASN A 33 -7.39 -14.07 4.34
C ASN A 33 -6.33 -14.72 3.41
N ARG A 34 -5.21 -14.03 3.21
CA ARG A 34 -4.12 -14.45 2.32
C ARG A 34 -2.91 -14.92 3.12
N GLU A 35 -2.16 -15.84 2.55
CA GLU A 35 -0.84 -16.19 3.05
C GLU A 35 0.15 -15.04 2.77
N LEU A 36 1.01 -14.75 3.74
CA LEU A 36 2.10 -13.79 3.59
C LEU A 36 3.29 -14.47 2.95
N ARG A 37 3.68 -14.04 1.75
CA ARG A 37 4.95 -14.43 1.15
C ARG A 37 5.94 -13.30 1.36
N GLU A 38 7.17 -13.64 1.69
CA GLU A 38 8.23 -12.67 1.95
C GLU A 38 8.55 -11.81 0.71
N ASP A 39 8.42 -12.40 -0.48
CA ASP A 39 8.61 -11.76 -1.78
C ASP A 39 7.41 -10.94 -2.28
N ASP A 40 6.28 -10.94 -1.55
CA ASP A 40 5.12 -10.15 -1.96
C ASP A 40 5.44 -8.67 -1.95
N MET A 41 5.15 -8.00 -3.07
CA MET A 41 5.30 -6.56 -3.19
C MET A 41 4.15 -5.84 -2.49
N ILE A 42 4.50 -4.92 -1.61
CA ILE A 42 3.57 -4.06 -0.90
C ILE A 42 3.87 -2.59 -1.14
N VAL A 43 2.84 -1.79 -0.94
CA VAL A 43 2.92 -0.35 -0.92
C VAL A 43 2.54 0.17 0.46
N VAL A 44 3.38 1.06 1.00
CA VAL A 44 3.13 1.76 2.26
C VAL A 44 2.66 3.17 1.93
N LEU A 45 1.46 3.50 2.40
CA LEU A 45 0.83 4.79 2.25
C LEU A 45 0.70 5.44 3.63
N ASN A 46 1.15 6.68 3.75
CA ASN A 46 0.92 7.49 4.93
C ASN A 46 -0.31 8.38 4.70
N ILE A 47 -1.24 8.40 5.65
CA ILE A 47 -2.39 9.30 5.58
C ILE A 47 -1.96 10.66 6.13
N VAL A 48 -1.91 11.66 5.25
CA VAL A 48 -1.53 13.05 5.55
C VAL A 48 -2.41 13.60 6.67
N ASN A 49 -1.79 14.34 7.59
CA ASN A 49 -2.40 14.89 8.82
C ASN A 49 -2.77 13.84 9.87
N THR A 50 -2.31 12.59 9.72
CA THR A 50 -2.43 11.55 10.74
C THR A 50 -1.07 10.87 10.96
N THR A 51 -0.98 10.05 12.00
CA THR A 51 0.14 9.12 12.23
C THR A 51 -0.23 7.69 11.76
N SER A 52 -1.19 7.57 10.84
CA SER A 52 -1.72 6.29 10.39
C SER A 52 -1.09 5.89 9.06
N PHE A 53 -0.46 4.72 9.06
CA PHE A 53 0.07 4.07 7.87
C PHE A 53 -0.89 2.99 7.40
N GLN A 54 -1.10 2.93 6.10
CA GLN A 54 -1.88 1.91 5.42
C GLN A 54 -0.97 1.12 4.50
N VAL A 55 -1.10 -0.19 4.56
CA VAL A 55 -0.32 -1.12 3.74
C VAL A 55 -1.28 -1.81 2.78
N PHE A 56 -0.90 -1.86 1.51
CA PHE A 56 -1.65 -2.60 0.49
C PHE A 56 -0.72 -3.48 -0.32
N PHE A 57 -1.22 -4.63 -0.76
CA PHE A 57 -0.48 -5.50 -1.66
C PHE A 57 -0.64 -5.02 -3.11
N LEU A 58 0.48 -4.96 -3.83
CA LEU A 58 0.50 -4.49 -5.22
C LEU A 58 -0.02 -5.52 -6.23
N ASP A 59 -0.17 -6.78 -5.82
CA ASP A 59 -0.72 -7.88 -6.61
C ASP A 59 -2.08 -7.55 -7.26
N LYS A 60 -2.97 -6.88 -6.50
CA LYS A 60 -4.31 -6.50 -6.98
C LYS A 60 -4.33 -5.24 -7.85
N GLY A 61 -3.18 -4.59 -8.04
CA GLY A 61 -3.03 -3.40 -8.85
C GLY A 61 -3.53 -2.11 -8.21
N LEU A 62 -3.31 -1.00 -8.91
CA LEU A 62 -3.58 0.35 -8.43
C LEU A 62 -5.07 0.62 -8.21
N GLU A 63 -5.95 0.06 -9.03
CA GLU A 63 -7.39 0.30 -8.93
C GLU A 63 -7.96 -0.20 -7.59
N HIS A 64 -7.56 -1.39 -7.18
CA HIS A 64 -7.98 -1.96 -5.89
C HIS A 64 -7.54 -1.08 -4.71
N ILE A 65 -6.30 -0.56 -4.74
CA ILE A 65 -5.79 0.36 -3.71
C ILE A 65 -6.65 1.63 -3.64
N LYS A 66 -7.03 2.19 -4.81
CA LYS A 66 -7.88 3.39 -4.86
C LYS A 66 -9.28 3.12 -4.33
N GLU A 67 -9.86 1.96 -4.62
CA GLU A 67 -11.17 1.56 -4.09
C GLU A 67 -11.16 1.41 -2.56
N GLU A 68 -10.16 0.71 -2.03
CA GLU A 68 -10.00 0.52 -0.58
C GLU A 68 -9.84 1.86 0.16
N LEU A 69 -9.02 2.76 -0.37
CA LEU A 69 -8.87 4.10 0.20
C LEU A 69 -10.19 4.89 0.13
N LYS A 70 -10.91 4.79 -1.00
CA LYS A 70 -12.19 5.48 -1.17
C LYS A 70 -13.25 4.98 -0.18
N ASN A 71 -13.26 3.69 0.14
CA ASN A 71 -14.17 3.10 1.14
C ASN A 71 -13.99 3.71 2.54
N ILE A 72 -12.78 4.16 2.88
CA ILE A 72 -12.47 4.83 4.15
C ILE A 72 -12.41 6.37 4.02
N ASN A 73 -12.96 6.92 2.93
CA ASN A 73 -12.99 8.37 2.66
C ASN A 73 -11.58 9.02 2.58
N VAL A 74 -10.60 8.22 2.12
CA VAL A 74 -9.21 8.62 1.85
C VAL A 74 -8.98 8.64 0.33
N ARG A 75 -8.25 9.63 -0.16
CA ARG A 75 -7.88 9.75 -1.56
C ARG A 75 -6.38 9.59 -1.73
N LEU A 76 -5.96 8.77 -2.70
CA LEU A 76 -4.55 8.68 -3.07
C LEU A 76 -4.09 9.98 -3.76
N ASN A 77 -2.95 10.52 -3.33
CA ASN A 77 -2.35 11.68 -3.98
C ASN A 77 -1.97 11.34 -5.44
N TYR A 78 -2.14 12.29 -6.36
CA TYR A 78 -1.84 12.15 -7.78
C TYR A 78 -0.39 11.72 -8.04
N ASP A 79 0.58 12.31 -7.34
CA ASP A 79 1.99 11.92 -7.47
C ASP A 79 2.24 10.49 -7.01
N SER A 80 1.57 10.08 -5.92
CA SER A 80 1.65 8.73 -5.36
C SER A 80 1.02 7.70 -6.29
N GLU A 81 -0.13 8.04 -6.88
CA GLU A 81 -0.78 7.24 -7.90
C GLU A 81 0.13 7.02 -9.10
N LYS A 82 0.74 8.09 -9.62
CA LYS A 82 1.66 8.02 -10.76
C LYS A 82 2.89 7.19 -10.45
N ALA A 83 3.44 7.28 -9.24
CA ALA A 83 4.59 6.49 -8.82
C ALA A 83 4.26 4.99 -8.75
N ILE A 84 3.13 4.62 -8.14
CA ILE A 84 2.66 3.22 -8.07
C ILE A 84 2.38 2.70 -9.48
N LYS A 85 1.69 3.49 -10.31
CA LYS A 85 1.41 3.12 -11.70
C LYS A 85 2.70 2.83 -12.47
N ARG A 86 3.68 3.73 -12.38
CA ARG A 86 4.97 3.58 -13.05
C ARG A 86 5.74 2.35 -12.55
N TYR A 87 5.64 2.04 -11.26
CA TYR A 87 6.24 0.84 -10.68
C TYR A 87 5.60 -0.44 -11.25
N LEU A 88 4.26 -0.50 -11.29
CA LEU A 88 3.51 -1.60 -11.89
C LEU A 88 3.78 -1.76 -13.40
N GLU A 89 3.94 -0.67 -14.13
CA GLU A 89 4.30 -0.68 -15.55
C GLU A 89 5.75 -1.13 -15.77
N GLY A 90 6.68 -0.75 -14.89
CA GLY A 90 8.08 -1.18 -14.93
C GLY A 90 8.28 -2.67 -14.65
N LEU A 91 7.41 -3.27 -13.82
CA LEU A 91 7.39 -4.71 -13.53
C LEU A 91 6.93 -5.58 -14.71
N LYS A 92 6.21 -5.01 -15.69
CA LYS A 92 5.70 -5.76 -16.86
C LYS A 92 6.72 -5.92 -17.99
N ARG A 93 7.98 -5.51 -17.80
CA ARG A 93 8.96 -5.36 -18.86
C ARG A 93 10.11 -6.37 -18.79
#